data_AF-A0A482XZE2-F1
#
_entry.id   AF-A0A482XZE2-F1
#
_cell.length_a   1.000
_cell.length_b   1.000
_cell.length_c   1.000
_cell.angle_alpha   90.00
_cell.angle_beta   90.00
_cell.angle_gamma   90.00
#
_symmetry.space_group_name_H-M   'P 1'
#
loop_
_entity.id
_entity.type
_entity.pdbx_description
1 polymer ?
#
loop_
_entity_poly.entity_id
_entity_poly.type
_entity_poly.pdbx_seq_one_letter_code
_entity_poly.pdbx_strand_id
1 'polypeptide(L)' 'MIGLLYGSLLLGGAYAVYVDATDRETDCPIGWAIATLVVGSVGPIFLGMFLLLYLVLHAIEACWVRWSHGHAV' A
#
# COMPACT_ATOMS: atom_id res chain seq x y z
N MET A 1 25.98 0.90 5.06
CA MET A 1 25.25 -0.28 4.51
C MET A 1 23.75 -0.24 4.82
N ILE A 2 23.33 -0.06 6.08
CA ILE A 2 21.90 -0.01 6.45
C ILE A 2 21.09 1.02 5.63
N GLY A 3 21.64 2.21 5.37
CA GLY A 3 20.96 3.24 4.58
C GLY A 3 20.70 2.86 3.11
N LEU A 4 21.58 2.06 2.48
CA LEU A 4 21.38 1.60 1.10
C LEU A 4 20.30 0.51 1.05
N LEU A 5 20.35 -0.47 1.95
CA LEU A 5 19.31 -1.50 2.07
C LEU A 5 17.95 -0.86 2.38
N TYR A 6 17.95 0.15 3.24
CA TYR A 6 16.75 0.90 3.59
C TYR A 6 16.19 1.69 2.40
N GLY A 7 17.04 2.39 1.65
CA GLY A 7 16.64 3.10 0.44
C GLY A 7 16.03 2.16 -0.60
N SER A 8 16.63 0.99 -0.82
CA SER A 8 16.09 -0.03 -1.72
C SER A 8 14.75 -0.59 -1.25
N LEU A 9 14.59 -0.83 0.06
CA LEU A 9 13.32 -1.25 0.65
C LEU A 9 12.25 -0.18 0.51
N LEU A 10 12.60 1.09 0.69
CA LEU A 10 11.68 2.21 0.57
C LEU A 10 11.20 2.38 -0.87
N LEU A 11 12.13 2.38 -1.83
CA LEU A 11 11.81 2.47 -3.26
C LEU A 11 11.05 1.24 -3.74
N GLY A 12 11.47 0.04 -3.32
CA GLY A 12 10.78 -1.21 -3.63
C GLY A 12 9.38 -1.26 -3.04
N GLY A 13 9.19 -0.80 -1.81
CA GLY A 13 7.89 -0.69 -1.15
C GLY A 13 6.97 0.30 -1.86
N ALA A 14 7.46 1.49 -2.21
CA ALA A 14 6.69 2.47 -2.97
C ALA A 14 6.31 1.96 -4.36
N TYR A 15 7.22 1.24 -5.04
CA TYR A 15 6.94 0.61 -6.32
C TYR A 15 5.92 -0.52 -6.20
N ALA A 16 6.01 -1.38 -5.18
CA ALA A 16 5.05 -2.44 -4.94
C ALA A 16 3.64 -1.89 -4.68
N VAL A 17 3.53 -0.83 -3.87
CA VAL A 17 2.26 -0.14 -3.63
C VAL A 17 1.73 0.51 -4.91
N TYR A 18 2.59 1.14 -5.71
CA TYR A 18 2.20 1.71 -6.99
C TYR A 18 1.64 0.64 -7.93
N VAL A 19 2.33 -0.50 -8.08
CA VAL A 19 1.90 -1.60 -8.96
C VAL A 19 0.60 -2.22 -8.45
N ASP A 20 0.47 -2.50 -7.14
CA ASP A 20 -0.76 -3.07 -6.55
C ASP A 20 -1.95 -2.11 -6.69
N ALA A 21 -1.75 -0.81 -6.45
CA ALA A 21 -2.79 0.20 -6.63
C ALA A 21 -3.18 0.38 -8.10
N THR A 22 -2.21 0.23 -9.02
CA THR A 22 -2.47 0.29 -10.46
C THR A 22 -3.24 -0.95 -10.93
N ASP A 23 -2.90 -2.13 -10.43
CA ASP A 23 -3.60 -3.40 -10.72
C ASP A 23 -5.04 -3.41 -10.19
N ARG A 24 -5.28 -2.75 -9.04
CA ARG A 24 -6.62 -2.56 -8.45
C ARG A 24 -7.41 -1.38 -9.01
N GLU A 25 -6.91 -0.71 -10.05
CA GLU A 25 -7.54 0.48 -10.65
C GLU A 25 -7.92 1.57 -9.61
N THR A 26 -7.12 1.73 -8.56
CA THR A 26 -7.39 2.72 -7.52
C THR A 26 -7.33 4.13 -8.10
N ASP A 27 -8.19 5.05 -7.65
CA ASP A 27 -8.32 6.42 -8.22
C ASP A 27 -6.99 7.23 -8.24
N CYS A 28 -6.04 6.94 -7.35
CA CYS A 28 -4.77 7.66 -7.27
C CYS A 28 -3.58 6.75 -6.85
N PRO A 29 -3.04 5.92 -7.76
CA PRO A 29 -1.96 4.99 -7.45
C PRO A 29 -0.64 5.72 -7.15
N ILE A 30 -0.42 6.85 -7.81
CA ILE A 30 0.74 7.73 -7.58
C ILE A 30 0.70 8.34 -6.18
N GLY A 31 -0.50 8.70 -5.68
CA GLY A 31 -0.66 9.26 -4.34
C GLY A 31 -0.23 8.28 -3.24
N TRP A 32 -0.58 7.00 -3.38
CA TRP A 32 -0.17 5.95 -2.46
C TRP A 32 1.34 5.69 -2.49
N ALA A 33 1.96 5.73 -3.67
CA ALA A 33 3.41 5.61 -3.81
C ALA A 33 4.14 6.77 -3.12
N ILE A 34 3.68 8.01 -3.33
CA ILE A 34 4.25 9.20 -2.68
C ILE A 34 4.04 9.14 -1.17
N ALA A 35 2.85 8.75 -0.70
CA ALA A 35 2.57 8.57 0.73
C ALA A 35 3.53 7.54 1.36
N THR A 36 3.82 6.44 0.65
CA THR A 36 4.77 5.42 1.09
C THR A 36 6.18 5.99 1.23
N LEU A 37 6.63 6.84 0.29
CA LEU A 37 7.93 7.51 0.37
C LEU A 37 8.00 8.51 1.53
N VAL A 38 6.94 9.28 1.75
CA VAL A 38 6.88 10.27 2.84
C VAL A 38 6.86 9.59 4.19
N VAL A 39 5.98 8.60 4.42
CA VAL A 39 5.91 7.86 5.69
C VAL A 39 7.18 7.07 5.93
N GLY A 40 7.73 6.45 4.88
CA GLY A 40 9.00 5.76 4.96
C GLY A 40 10.22 6.69 5.08
N SER A 41 10.13 8.01 4.94
CA SER A 41 11.23 8.88 5.35
C SER A 41 11.33 9.03 6.88
N VAL A 42 10.25 8.75 7.61
CA VAL A 42 10.20 8.84 9.08
C VAL A 42 10.92 7.65 9.74
N GLY A 43 10.85 6.47 9.11
CA GLY A 43 11.63 5.31 9.52
C GLY A 43 11.01 3.97 9.11
N PRO A 44 11.79 2.87 9.23
CA PRO A 44 11.39 1.55 8.75
C PRO A 44 10.16 0.98 9.44
N ILE A 45 9.97 1.31 10.72
CA ILE A 45 8.81 0.86 11.49
C ILE A 45 7.52 1.51 10.95
N PHE A 46 7.56 2.81 10.68
CA PHE A 46 6.43 3.54 10.11
C PHE A 46 6.10 3.05 8.70
N LEU A 47 7.12 2.79 7.88
CA LEU A 47 6.95 2.18 6.56
C LEU A 47 6.23 0.83 6.65
N GLY A 48 6.68 -0.05 7.55
CA GLY A 48 6.05 -1.35 7.76
C GLY A 48 4.60 -1.26 8.22
N MET A 49 4.31 -0.38 9.20
CA MET A 49 2.94 -0.16 9.67
C MET A 49 2.03 0.40 8.56
N PHE A 50 2.54 1.31 7.73
CA PHE A 50 1.77 1.89 6.63
C PHE A 50 1.42 0.86 5.55
N LEU A 51 2.38 0.02 5.16
CA LEU A 51 2.14 -1.07 4.21
C LEU A 51 1.13 -2.09 4.76
N LEU A 52 1.20 -2.40 6.04
CA LEU A 52 0.25 -3.30 6.69
C LEU A 52 -1.16 -2.69 6.71
N LEU A 53 -1.27 -1.40 7.06
CA LEU A 53 -2.53 -0.66 7.02
C LEU A 53 -3.12 -0.65 5.61
N TYR A 54 -2.30 -0.40 4.59
CA TYR A 54 -2.70 -0.43 3.18
C TYR A 54 -3.31 -1.79 2.79
N LEU A 55 -2.64 -2.90 3.15
CA LEU A 55 -3.15 -4.25 2.89
C LEU A 55 -4.46 -4.54 3.62
N VAL A 56 -4.57 -4.14 4.90
CA VAL A 56 -5.78 -4.36 5.70
C VAL A 56 -6.97 -3.60 5.12
N LEU A 57 -6.79 -2.33 4.71
CA LEU A 57 -7.85 -1.53 4.11
C LEU A 57 -8.42 -2.21 2.85
N HIS A 58 -7.55 -2.65 1.95
CA HIS A 58 -7.98 -3.30 0.72
C HIS A 58 -8.57 -4.69 0.95
N ALA A 59 -8.09 -5.43 1.96
CA ALA A 59 -8.70 -6.70 2.34
C ALA A 59 -10.12 -6.50 2.87
N ILE A 60 -10.36 -5.44 3.64
CA ILE A 60 -11.70 -5.07 4.12
C ILE A 60 -12.59 -4.67 2.94
N GLU A 61 -12.08 -3.85 2.02
CA GLU A 61 -12.82 -3.44 0.83
C GLU A 61 -13.21 -4.63 -0.05
N ALA A 62 -12.26 -5.54 -0.34
CA ALA A 62 -12.53 -6.76 -1.08
C ALA A 62 -13.56 -7.66 -0.39
N CYS A 63 -13.48 -7.78 0.95
CA CYS A 63 -14.46 -8.53 1.74
C CYS A 63 -15.85 -7.88 1.68
N TRP A 64 -15.91 -6.56 1.77
CA TRP A 64 -17.14 -5.78 1.66
C TRP A 64 -17.80 -5.92 0.29
N VAL A 65 -17.04 -5.77 -0.80
CA VAL A 65 -17.51 -5.94 -2.18
C VAL A 65 -18.06 -7.36 -2.41
N ARG A 66 -17.40 -8.37 -1.84
CA ARG A 66 -17.87 -9.76 -1.92
C ARG A 66 -19.16 -9.99 -1.13
N TRP A 67 -19.26 -9.40 0.06
CA TRP A 67 -20.47 -9.48 0.89
C TRP A 67 -21.65 -8.76 0.24
N SER A 68 -21.45 -7.56 -0.31
CA SER A 68 -22.51 -6.77 -0.95
C SER A 68 -23.07 -7.45 -2.21
N HIS A 69 -22.22 -8.12 -3.01
CA HIS A 69 -22.67 -8.93 -4.14
C HIS A 69 -23.51 -10.14 -3.71
N GLY A 70 -23.26 -10.72 -2.53
CA GLY A 70 -24.06 -11.83 -2.00
C GLY A 70 -25.45 -11.43 -1.48
N HIS A 71 -25.66 -10.14 -1.18
CA HIS A 71 -26.94 -9.59 -0.72
C HIS A 71 -27.77 -8.95 -1.85
N ALA A 72 -27.24 -8.89 -3.06
CA ALA A 72 -27.94 -8.36 -4.25
C ALA A 72 -28.73 -9.44 -5.02
N VAL A 73 -28.93 -10.64 -4.45
CA VAL A 73 -29.71 -11.75 -5.02
C VAL A 73 -30.99 -11.96 -4.24
#